data_AF-A0A8S7RG93-F1
#
_entry.id   AF-A0A8S7RG93-F1
#
_cell.length_a   1.000
_cell.length_b   1.000
_cell.length_c   1.000
_cell.angle_alpha   90.00
_cell.angle_beta   90.00
_cell.angle_gamma   90.00
#
_symmetry.space_group_name_H-M   'P 1'
#
loop_
_entity.id
_entity.type
_entity.pdbx_description
1 polymer ?
#
loop_
_entity_poly.entity_id
_entity_poly.type
_entity_poly.pdbx_seq_one_letter_code
_entity_poly.pdbx_strand_id
1 'polypeptide(L)'
;MITDLILHNHPRMKTITLNDNHIAHLNAKNTTKLEYLNLSNNNLLPTNDIDQLISSKHLWHVLVNGINNDPLAQMQYWTAVRNIIDDTNEVTIDLSGLNLTTQPPGLQNFTSINLDNNQLTHFDATNYDRLVKLSLNSNALESINFP
;
A
#
# COMPACT_ATOMS: atom_id res chain seq x y z
N MET A 1 -10.60 -22.33 -8.44
CA MET A 1 -10.07 -20.95 -8.57
C MET A 1 -10.27 -20.30 -7.20
N ILE A 2 -9.21 -19.83 -6.55
CA ILE A 2 -9.32 -19.22 -5.21
C ILE A 2 -9.52 -17.72 -5.40
N THR A 3 -10.70 -17.23 -5.06
CA THR A 3 -11.09 -15.80 -5.12
C THR A 3 -10.97 -15.11 -3.76
N ASP A 4 -10.86 -15.91 -2.70
CA ASP A 4 -10.93 -15.46 -1.32
C ASP A 4 -9.66 -15.90 -0.57
N LEU A 5 -8.95 -14.93 0.01
CA LEU A 5 -7.86 -15.20 0.93
C LEU A 5 -8.34 -15.06 2.37
N ILE A 6 -8.31 -16.17 3.10
CA ILE A 6 -8.70 -16.25 4.50
C ILE A 6 -7.45 -16.44 5.36
N LEU A 7 -7.07 -15.40 6.11
CA LEU A 7 -5.85 -15.39 6.93
C LEU A 7 -6.08 -15.80 8.39
N HIS A 8 -7.34 -15.83 8.85
CA HIS A 8 -7.64 -16.18 10.24
C HIS A 8 -7.21 -17.62 10.58
N ASN A 9 -6.80 -17.86 11.82
CA ASN A 9 -6.31 -19.14 12.38
C ASN A 9 -4.87 -19.58 12.03
N HIS A 10 -4.02 -18.70 11.49
CA HIS A 10 -2.62 -19.02 11.18
C HIS A 10 -1.62 -18.22 12.06
N PRO A 11 -1.58 -18.44 13.40
CA PRO A 11 -0.85 -17.58 14.35
C PRO A 11 0.68 -17.64 14.25
N ARG A 12 1.23 -18.43 13.32
CA ARG A 12 2.68 -18.57 13.08
C ARG A 12 3.10 -18.11 11.70
N MET A 13 2.15 -17.79 10.82
CA MET A 13 2.45 -17.43 9.44
C MET A 13 3.01 -16.00 9.40
N LYS A 14 4.25 -15.87 8.91
CA LYS A 14 5.00 -14.61 8.86
C LYS A 14 5.07 -14.03 7.46
N THR A 15 5.10 -14.87 6.44
CA THR A 15 5.30 -14.43 5.06
C THR A 15 4.25 -15.11 4.18
N ILE A 16 3.54 -14.31 3.39
CA ILE A 16 2.61 -14.77 2.38
C ILE A 16 2.93 -14.06 1.08
N THR A 17 3.06 -14.83 0.01
CA THR A 17 3.33 -14.34 -1.34
C THR A 17 2.32 -14.96 -2.27
N LEU A 18 1.44 -14.11 -2.80
CA LEU A 18 0.28 -14.47 -3.61
C LEU A 18 0.16 -13.52 -4.81
N ASN A 19 1.29 -12.99 -5.29
CA ASN A 19 1.30 -12.16 -6.48
C ASN A 19 0.81 -12.93 -7.72
N ASP A 20 0.28 -12.21 -8.69
CA ASP A 20 -0.18 -12.76 -9.98
C ASP A 20 -1.28 -13.83 -9.84
N ASN A 21 -2.30 -13.51 -9.02
CA ASN A 21 -3.45 -14.38 -8.78
C ASN A 21 -4.77 -13.65 -9.13
N HIS A 22 -5.90 -14.28 -8.82
CA HIS A 22 -7.24 -13.72 -9.04
C HIS A 22 -7.99 -13.45 -7.73
N ILE A 23 -7.26 -13.09 -6.67
CA ILE A 23 -7.84 -12.82 -5.36
C ILE A 23 -8.65 -11.52 -5.44
N ALA A 24 -9.92 -11.60 -5.08
CA ALA A 24 -10.84 -10.48 -5.07
C ALA A 24 -11.18 -10.02 -3.65
N HIS A 25 -11.21 -10.96 -2.70
CA HIS A 25 -11.59 -10.69 -1.31
C HIS A 25 -10.49 -11.10 -0.34
N LEU A 26 -10.19 -10.19 0.59
CA LEU A 26 -9.26 -10.42 1.69
C LEU A 26 -10.03 -10.43 3.02
N ASN A 27 -9.92 -11.53 3.75
CA ASN A 27 -10.37 -11.63 5.13
C ASN A 27 -9.15 -11.79 6.05
N ALA A 28 -8.76 -10.67 6.66
CA ALA A 28 -7.59 -10.55 7.52
C ALA A 28 -7.89 -10.65 9.02
N LYS A 29 -9.14 -10.99 9.41
CA LYS A 29 -9.56 -11.00 10.82
C LYS A 29 -8.61 -11.83 11.69
N ASN A 30 -8.24 -11.31 12.86
CA ASN A 30 -7.43 -12.02 13.87
C ASN A 30 -6.02 -12.44 13.39
N THR A 31 -5.45 -11.80 12.37
CA THR A 31 -4.08 -12.03 11.94
C THR A 31 -3.12 -11.30 12.88
N THR A 32 -2.25 -12.02 13.59
CA THR A 32 -1.44 -11.43 14.68
C THR A 32 0.06 -11.51 14.50
N LYS A 33 0.60 -12.23 13.51
CA LYS A 33 2.05 -12.39 13.32
C LYS A 33 2.53 -12.29 11.87
N LEU A 34 1.68 -11.77 10.97
CA LEU A 34 2.08 -11.63 9.59
C LEU A 34 3.07 -10.47 9.49
N GLU A 35 4.23 -10.75 8.89
CA GLU A 35 5.34 -9.81 8.75
C GLU A 35 5.43 -9.27 7.31
N TYR A 36 5.10 -10.11 6.33
CA TYR A 36 5.16 -9.79 4.91
C TYR A 36 3.95 -10.36 4.16
N LEU A 37 3.29 -9.52 3.35
CA LEU A 37 2.18 -9.90 2.50
C LEU A 37 2.35 -9.32 1.09
N ASN A 38 2.56 -10.16 0.09
CA ASN A 38 2.54 -9.74 -1.30
C ASN A 38 1.26 -10.21 -1.99
N LEU A 39 0.43 -9.25 -2.39
CA LEU A 39 -0.81 -9.43 -3.15
C LEU A 39 -0.78 -8.66 -4.48
N SER A 40 0.40 -8.31 -5.01
CA SER A 40 0.51 -7.61 -6.28
C SER A 40 -0.12 -8.39 -7.42
N ASN A 41 -0.65 -7.69 -8.43
CA ASN A 41 -1.31 -8.28 -9.60
C ASN A 41 -2.43 -9.25 -9.22
N ASN A 42 -3.34 -8.80 -8.36
CA ASN A 42 -4.62 -9.47 -8.03
C ASN A 42 -5.81 -8.59 -8.45
N ASN A 43 -7.04 -9.02 -8.15
CA ASN A 43 -8.29 -8.32 -8.49
C ASN A 43 -9.00 -7.78 -7.24
N LEU A 44 -8.24 -7.27 -6.27
CA LEU A 44 -8.73 -6.94 -4.92
C LEU A 44 -9.82 -5.85 -4.98
N LEU A 45 -11.00 -6.18 -4.46
CA LEU A 45 -12.11 -5.25 -4.27
C LEU A 45 -11.98 -4.53 -2.92
N PRO A 46 -12.54 -3.31 -2.73
CA PRO A 46 -12.60 -2.62 -1.43
C PRO A 46 -13.05 -3.56 -0.28
N THR A 47 -12.40 -3.49 0.88
CA THR A 47 -12.82 -4.24 2.09
C THR A 47 -12.67 -3.40 3.36
N ASN A 48 -13.60 -3.59 4.30
CA ASN A 48 -13.53 -2.98 5.64
C ASN A 48 -12.66 -3.82 6.61
N ASP A 49 -12.27 -5.04 6.22
CA ASP A 49 -11.48 -5.95 7.06
C ASP A 49 -9.97 -5.66 7.00
N ILE A 50 -9.54 -4.71 6.17
CA ILE A 50 -8.13 -4.33 6.06
C ILE A 50 -7.58 -3.79 7.38
N ASP A 51 -8.46 -3.18 8.20
CA ASP A 51 -8.14 -2.67 9.52
C ASP A 51 -7.67 -3.76 10.51
N GLN A 52 -7.89 -5.03 10.18
CA GLN A 52 -7.49 -6.17 11.00
C GLN A 52 -6.07 -6.66 10.70
N LEU A 53 -5.53 -6.42 9.49
CA LEU A 53 -4.09 -6.60 9.24
C LEU A 53 -3.26 -5.69 10.15
N ILE A 54 -3.83 -4.52 10.47
CA ILE A 54 -3.22 -3.47 11.30
C ILE A 54 -2.95 -3.92 12.72
N SER A 55 -3.85 -4.71 13.27
CA SER A 55 -3.73 -5.22 14.64
C SER A 55 -2.50 -6.13 14.83
N SER A 56 -1.85 -6.59 13.75
CA SER A 56 -0.74 -7.52 13.83
C SER A 56 0.55 -6.92 14.40
N LYS A 57 0.77 -5.59 14.35
CA LYS A 57 2.01 -4.86 14.76
C LYS A 57 3.35 -5.34 14.17
N HIS A 58 3.35 -6.47 13.46
CA HIS A 58 4.54 -7.14 12.92
C HIS A 58 4.67 -6.98 11.41
N LEU A 59 3.61 -6.53 10.74
CA LEU A 59 3.54 -6.41 9.30
C LEU A 59 4.32 -5.17 8.85
N TRP A 60 5.48 -5.39 8.23
CA TRP A 60 6.40 -4.33 7.81
C TRP A 60 6.39 -4.10 6.29
N HIS A 61 5.72 -4.98 5.53
CA HIS A 61 5.64 -4.86 4.07
C HIS A 61 4.35 -5.45 3.51
N VAL A 62 3.65 -4.64 2.71
CA VAL A 62 2.46 -5.04 1.96
C VAL A 62 2.57 -4.52 0.52
N LEU A 63 2.55 -5.42 -0.46
CA LEU A 63 2.50 -5.05 -1.87
C LEU A 63 1.12 -5.30 -2.42
N VAL A 64 0.49 -4.25 -2.95
CA VAL A 64 -0.82 -4.33 -3.58
C VAL A 64 -0.79 -3.45 -4.83
N ASN A 65 -0.69 -4.08 -6.00
CA ASN A 65 -0.83 -3.46 -7.30
C ASN A 65 -1.97 -4.17 -8.03
N GLY A 66 -2.89 -3.46 -8.67
CA GLY A 66 -4.05 -4.08 -9.34
C GLY A 66 -5.37 -4.07 -8.56
N ILE A 67 -5.49 -3.29 -7.48
CA ILE A 67 -6.83 -2.81 -7.08
C ILE A 67 -7.37 -2.12 -8.34
N ASN A 68 -8.54 -2.56 -8.79
CA ASN A 68 -9.31 -1.92 -9.86
C ASN A 68 -9.17 -0.39 -9.80
N ASN A 69 -9.20 0.29 -10.96
CA ASN A 69 -8.92 1.73 -11.17
C ASN A 69 -9.76 2.74 -10.33
N ASP A 70 -10.39 2.31 -9.23
CA ASP A 70 -11.04 3.12 -8.21
C ASP A 70 -10.00 3.66 -7.19
N PRO A 71 -9.69 4.96 -7.24
CA PRO A 71 -8.73 5.60 -6.34
C PRO A 71 -9.18 5.63 -4.88
N LEU A 72 -10.49 5.56 -4.61
CA LEU A 72 -11.05 5.62 -3.26
C LEU A 72 -10.82 4.29 -2.52
N ALA A 73 -11.00 3.17 -3.23
CA ALA A 73 -10.71 1.83 -2.75
C ALA A 73 -9.24 1.70 -2.35
N GLN A 74 -8.36 2.16 -3.24
CA GLN A 74 -6.93 2.24 -3.01
C GLN A 74 -6.64 3.03 -1.73
N MET A 75 -7.15 4.26 -1.60
CA MET A 75 -6.92 5.12 -0.44
C MET A 75 -7.34 4.48 0.90
N GLN A 76 -8.43 3.73 0.95
CA GLN A 76 -8.87 3.01 2.16
C GLN A 76 -7.90 1.87 2.53
N TYR A 77 -7.48 1.07 1.55
CA TYR A 77 -6.44 0.06 1.74
C TYR A 77 -5.11 0.66 2.22
N TRP A 78 -4.70 1.79 1.65
CA TRP A 78 -3.46 2.49 2.01
C TRP A 78 -3.52 3.14 3.39
N THR A 79 -4.68 3.64 3.82
CA THR A 79 -4.87 4.22 5.16
C THR A 79 -4.83 3.12 6.23
N ALA A 80 -5.33 1.94 5.90
CA ALA A 80 -5.25 0.81 6.80
C ALA A 80 -3.82 0.27 6.93
N VAL A 81 -3.09 0.07 5.82
CA VAL A 81 -1.65 -0.28 5.85
C VAL A 81 -0.79 0.74 6.62
N ARG A 82 -1.26 1.98 6.76
CA ARG A 82 -0.58 3.07 7.46
C ARG A 82 -0.69 3.03 8.99
N ASN A 83 -1.82 2.60 9.58
CA ASN A 83 -1.92 2.53 11.06
C ASN A 83 -1.15 1.34 11.66
N ILE A 84 -0.55 0.48 10.82
CA ILE A 84 0.17 -0.75 11.23
C ILE A 84 1.56 -0.41 11.78
N ILE A 85 2.08 0.78 11.49
CA ILE A 85 3.52 1.03 11.39
C ILE A 85 3.95 2.20 12.28
N ASP A 86 3.50 2.18 13.53
CA ASP A 86 3.93 3.14 14.56
C ASP A 86 5.27 2.76 15.21
N ASP A 87 5.84 1.58 14.92
CA ASP A 87 7.08 1.08 15.55
C ASP A 87 8.25 0.76 14.56
N THR A 88 8.15 1.08 13.26
CA THR A 88 9.29 0.88 12.32
C THR A 88 9.83 2.20 11.75
N ASN A 89 11.16 2.30 11.69
CA ASN A 89 11.89 3.49 11.26
C ASN A 89 11.79 3.80 9.76
N GLU A 90 11.37 2.85 8.93
CA GLU A 90 11.19 3.05 7.49
C GLU A 90 9.91 2.37 6.99
N VAL A 91 9.03 3.15 6.37
CA VAL A 91 7.82 2.69 5.69
C VAL A 91 7.92 3.05 4.22
N THR A 92 8.01 2.02 3.37
CA THR A 92 8.12 2.20 1.92
C THR A 92 6.79 1.90 1.24
N ILE A 93 6.41 2.74 0.28
CA ILE A 93 5.33 2.48 -0.67
C ILE A 93 5.86 2.56 -2.10
N ASP A 94 5.46 1.61 -2.94
CA ASP A 94 5.73 1.62 -4.37
C ASP A 94 4.41 1.70 -5.15
N LEU A 95 4.24 2.81 -5.85
CA LEU A 95 3.09 3.16 -6.69
C LEU A 95 3.53 3.38 -8.14
N SER A 96 4.65 2.78 -8.54
CA SER A 96 5.18 2.97 -9.89
C SER A 96 4.34 2.26 -10.96
N GLY A 97 4.25 2.85 -12.16
CA GLY A 97 3.58 2.22 -13.31
C GLY A 97 2.05 2.19 -13.25
N LEU A 98 1.42 3.02 -12.43
CA LEU A 98 -0.03 2.99 -12.18
C LEU A 98 -0.84 3.98 -13.03
N ASN A 99 -0.19 4.71 -13.95
CA ASN A 99 -0.82 5.79 -14.76
C ASN A 99 -1.51 6.87 -13.91
N LEU A 100 -0.99 7.17 -12.71
CA LEU A 100 -1.55 8.18 -11.82
C LEU A 100 -1.41 9.57 -12.44
N THR A 101 -2.52 10.31 -12.59
CA THR A 101 -2.52 11.70 -13.06
C THR A 101 -2.54 12.72 -11.92
N THR A 102 -2.87 12.28 -10.70
CA THR A 102 -2.97 13.12 -9.50
C THR A 102 -2.26 12.47 -8.32
N GLN A 103 -1.63 13.29 -7.47
CA GLN A 103 -0.97 12.82 -6.25
C GLN A 103 -1.94 12.07 -5.33
N PRO A 104 -1.64 10.82 -4.94
CA PRO A 104 -2.43 10.10 -3.96
C PRO A 104 -2.42 10.79 -2.60
N PRO A 105 -3.58 10.93 -1.93
CA PRO A 105 -3.64 11.49 -0.59
C PRO A 105 -3.03 10.55 0.46
N GLY A 106 -2.53 11.13 1.56
CA GLY A 106 -2.01 10.38 2.70
C GLY A 106 -0.53 9.98 2.58
N LEU A 107 0.12 10.27 1.46
CA LEU A 107 1.51 9.92 1.22
C LEU A 107 2.50 10.50 2.26
N GLN A 108 2.14 11.58 2.97
CA GLN A 108 2.95 12.21 4.02
C GLN A 108 3.36 11.30 5.18
N ASN A 109 2.74 10.14 5.29
CA ASN A 109 2.99 9.19 6.37
C ASN A 109 4.09 8.17 6.02
N PHE A 110 4.59 8.16 4.78
CA PHE A 110 5.65 7.24 4.35
C PHE A 110 7.03 7.87 4.44
N THR A 111 8.04 7.06 4.76
CA THR A 111 9.44 7.50 4.76
C THR A 111 10.10 7.25 3.41
N SER A 112 9.56 6.35 2.58
CA SER A 112 10.06 6.08 1.24
C SER A 112 8.89 5.93 0.27
N ILE A 113 8.89 6.70 -0.81
CA ILE A 113 7.81 6.71 -1.80
C ILE A 113 8.43 6.51 -3.20
N ASN A 114 7.98 5.48 -3.92
CA ASN A 114 8.26 5.32 -5.34
C ASN A 114 7.00 5.63 -6.15
N LEU A 115 7.06 6.65 -7.00
CA LEU A 115 5.99 7.10 -7.90
C LEU A 115 6.47 7.09 -9.37
N ASP A 116 7.51 6.31 -9.68
CA ASP A 116 8.09 6.25 -11.02
C ASP A 116 7.06 5.81 -12.08
N ASN A 117 7.24 6.24 -13.32
CA ASN A 117 6.42 5.80 -14.47
C ASN A 117 4.91 6.06 -14.27
N ASN A 118 4.57 7.30 -13.91
CA ASN A 118 3.20 7.79 -13.78
C ASN A 118 2.98 9.02 -14.69
N GLN A 119 1.86 9.72 -14.52
CA GLN A 119 1.47 10.89 -15.33
C GLN A 119 1.22 12.12 -14.45
N LEU A 120 1.87 12.19 -13.27
CA LEU A 120 1.69 13.29 -12.34
C LEU A 120 2.21 14.59 -12.96
N THR A 121 1.42 15.65 -12.88
CA THR A 121 1.83 17.01 -13.27
C THR A 121 2.26 17.85 -12.07
N HIS A 122 1.87 17.46 -10.86
CA HIS A 122 2.14 18.22 -9.64
C HIS A 122 2.45 17.26 -8.48
N PHE A 123 3.44 17.60 -7.65
CA PHE A 123 3.74 16.88 -6.41
C PHE A 123 4.02 17.86 -5.26
N ASP A 124 3.30 17.73 -4.15
CA ASP A 124 3.44 18.56 -2.96
C ASP A 124 3.78 17.69 -1.74
N ALA A 125 4.97 17.90 -1.21
CA ALA A 125 5.52 17.25 -0.02
C ALA A 125 5.83 18.24 1.12
N THR A 126 5.21 19.42 1.13
CA THR A 126 5.42 20.46 2.17
C THR A 126 5.10 19.99 3.60
N ASN A 127 4.29 18.94 3.77
CA ASN A 127 3.92 18.38 5.08
C ASN A 127 4.43 16.94 5.30
N TYR A 128 5.47 16.51 4.58
CA TYR A 128 5.98 15.13 4.61
C TYR A 128 7.17 15.00 5.58
N ASP A 129 6.95 15.29 6.86
CA ASP A 129 8.01 15.37 7.88
C ASP A 129 8.81 14.06 8.08
N ARG A 130 8.26 12.92 7.62
CA ARG A 130 8.88 11.60 7.72
C ARG A 130 9.60 11.16 6.44
N LEU A 131 9.49 11.90 5.33
CA LEU A 131 9.99 11.48 4.04
C LEU A 131 11.52 11.50 3.98
N VAL A 132 12.12 10.34 3.73
CA VAL A 132 13.56 10.12 3.61
C VAL A 132 13.95 9.82 2.16
N LYS A 133 13.09 9.11 1.41
CA LYS A 133 13.35 8.68 0.03
C LYS A 133 12.13 8.96 -0.85
N LEU A 134 12.37 9.54 -2.02
CA LEU A 134 11.33 9.81 -3.00
C LEU A 134 11.86 9.51 -4.40
N SER A 135 11.07 8.78 -5.19
CA SER A 135 11.31 8.55 -6.60
C SER A 135 10.10 9.02 -7.41
N LEU A 136 10.35 9.82 -8.44
CA LEU A 136 9.33 10.47 -9.28
C LEU A 136 9.70 10.37 -10.78
N ASN A 137 10.59 9.45 -11.16
CA ASN A 137 11.10 9.33 -12.52
C ASN A 137 9.96 9.06 -13.51
N SER A 138 10.13 9.48 -14.76
CA SER A 138 9.14 9.21 -15.83
C SER A 138 7.71 9.65 -15.45
N ASN A 139 7.56 10.90 -15.00
CA ASN A 139 6.28 11.59 -14.81
C ASN A 139 6.17 12.80 -15.76
N ALA A 140 5.05 13.53 -15.70
CA ALA A 140 4.80 14.75 -16.48
C ALA A 140 4.86 16.02 -15.58
N LEU A 141 5.74 16.03 -14.58
CA LEU A 141 5.75 17.04 -13.50
C LEU A 141 6.06 18.44 -14.04
N GLU A 142 5.15 19.37 -13.79
CA GLU A 142 5.27 20.80 -14.04
C GLU A 142 5.70 21.55 -12.78
N SER A 143 5.38 21.04 -11.59
CA SER A 143 5.82 21.62 -10.32
C SER A 143 6.00 20.60 -9.19
N ILE A 144 6.93 20.90 -8.28
CA ILE A 144 7.22 20.13 -7.07
C ILE A 144 7.44 21.07 -5.89
N ASN A 145 6.77 20.84 -4.76
CA ASN A 145 6.93 21.61 -3.53
C ASN A 145 7.55 20.76 -2.40
N PHE A 146 8.56 21.31 -1.72
CA PHE A 146 9.16 20.78 -0.50
C PHE A 146 9.18 21.87 0.59
N PRO A 147 9.33 21.50 1.88
CA PRO A 147 9.49 22.46 2.98
C PRO A 147 10.68 23.42 2.81
#